data_AF-D2VK69-F1
#
_entry.id   AF-D2VK69-F1
#
_cell.length_a   1.000
_cell.length_b   1.000
_cell.length_c   1.000
_cell.angle_alpha   90.00
_cell.angle_beta   90.00
_cell.angle_gamma   90.00
#
_symmetry.space_group_name_H-M   'P 1'
#
loop_
_entity.id
_entity.type
_entity.pdbx_description
1 polymer ?
#
loop_
_entity_poly.entity_id
_entity_poly.type
_entity_poly.pdbx_seq_one_letter_code
_entity_poly.pdbx_strand_id
1 'polypeptide(L)'
;MKRLTSAALQVSKSSKVASLASIRSGLRINSSSSLNNINHQNVFVQMCNLNCKSSQQFFHTQPIKMEMDKSTMDGSRDMHGTTVLCVRKAGKVCIQADGQVTLGHVVMKGNARKLRQIGSDVIAGFAGSTADAITLFERLEAKLEEYPGQLMRACVEMAKLWRTDKYLRKLEAVMIVADKNITLILTGNGDVLEPNEGGANDSVVGIGSGGHYAISAAKALLDVNGFDAEQIAQKAMLIAGEICIYTNTNFTRLTLEEKDGKDGQRLNKKMPIDVIVDSPAEFDATVQDQLNNNPGALVYVYVTGKKDATTQKSWCPDCVVSEPIIYEDFIPEVEREASKKGVKVIVIKALVERSEYKGNPSYPYRTHADLRVKGIPTFILWNAKDEQKGRIDNFEDLDLLDALRVLSVKIVKQ
;
A
#
# COMPACT_ATOMS: atom_id res chain seq x y z
N MET A 1 -60.53 -32.03 -8.12
CA MET A 1 -61.01 -30.72 -7.64
C MET A 1 -59.83 -29.73 -7.65
N LYS A 2 -59.99 -28.63 -8.41
CA LYS A 2 -59.30 -27.31 -8.35
C LYS A 2 -57.74 -27.30 -8.30
N ARG A 3 -57.07 -27.20 -9.47
CA ARG A 3 -56.43 -25.99 -10.11
C ARG A 3 -55.07 -25.62 -9.47
N LEU A 4 -53.89 -26.03 -9.97
CA LEU A 4 -53.12 -25.64 -11.19
C LEU A 4 -52.94 -24.12 -11.41
N THR A 5 -51.66 -23.66 -11.34
CA THR A 5 -50.82 -22.90 -12.32
C THR A 5 -49.92 -21.87 -11.63
N SER A 6 -48.59 -22.07 -11.63
CA SER A 6 -47.60 -21.48 -12.57
C SER A 6 -47.36 -19.97 -12.38
N ALA A 7 -46.19 -19.61 -11.81
CA ALA A 7 -45.65 -18.26 -11.87
C ALA A 7 -44.53 -18.25 -12.93
N ALA A 8 -44.88 -17.77 -14.13
CA ALA A 8 -43.96 -17.57 -15.23
C ALA A 8 -43.60 -16.08 -15.37
N LEU A 9 -42.33 -15.89 -15.70
CA LEU A 9 -41.68 -14.72 -16.30
C LEU A 9 -42.60 -13.81 -17.15
N GLN A 10 -42.54 -12.49 -16.93
CA GLN A 10 -42.78 -11.54 -18.02
C GLN A 10 -42.07 -10.19 -17.81
N VAL A 11 -41.09 -9.97 -18.67
CA VAL A 11 -40.53 -8.69 -19.08
C VAL A 11 -41.63 -7.83 -19.72
N SER A 12 -41.71 -6.53 -19.41
CA SER A 12 -42.42 -5.58 -20.28
C SER A 12 -41.60 -4.31 -20.52
N LYS A 13 -41.25 -4.13 -21.79
CA LYS A 13 -40.89 -2.85 -22.40
C LYS A 13 -42.17 -2.04 -22.60
N SER A 14 -42.14 -0.74 -22.39
CA SER A 14 -42.99 0.17 -23.19
C SER A 14 -42.36 1.56 -23.31
N SER A 15 -42.20 1.95 -24.57
CA SER A 15 -41.82 3.27 -25.06
C SER A 15 -43.02 3.82 -25.84
N LYS A 16 -43.31 5.13 -25.72
CA LYS A 16 -44.08 6.02 -26.62
C LYS A 16 -44.30 7.35 -25.86
N VAL A 17 -43.57 8.42 -26.14
CA VAL A 17 -43.80 9.43 -27.20
C VAL A 17 -45.24 9.97 -27.19
N ALA A 18 -45.39 11.23 -26.76
CA ALA A 18 -46.50 12.10 -27.13
C ALA A 18 -45.97 13.53 -27.30
N SER A 19 -45.82 13.97 -28.55
CA SER A 19 -45.75 15.38 -28.90
C SER A 19 -47.15 15.96 -29.00
N LEU A 20 -47.35 17.21 -28.61
CA LEU A 20 -48.27 18.12 -29.31
C LEU A 20 -47.85 19.57 -29.01
N ALA A 21 -47.69 20.32 -30.08
CA ALA A 21 -47.14 21.66 -30.14
C ALA A 21 -48.22 22.75 -30.03
N SER A 22 -47.71 23.97 -29.81
CA SER A 22 -48.27 25.29 -30.16
C SER A 22 -49.11 25.99 -29.09
N ILE A 23 -48.57 27.10 -28.58
CA ILE A 23 -49.14 28.44 -28.77
C ILE A 23 -47.97 29.43 -28.87
N ARG A 24 -47.93 30.17 -29.99
CA ARG A 24 -47.06 31.31 -30.27
C ARG A 24 -47.53 32.55 -29.49
N SER A 25 -46.60 33.25 -28.86
CA SER A 25 -46.46 34.72 -28.92
C SER A 25 -45.00 35.00 -28.53
N GLY A 26 -44.14 35.67 -29.30
CA GLY A 26 -44.38 36.68 -30.30
C GLY A 26 -43.97 38.05 -29.74
N LEU A 27 -42.69 38.24 -29.38
CA LEU A 27 -42.11 39.58 -29.24
C LEU A 27 -40.62 39.56 -29.59
N ARG A 28 -40.33 40.20 -30.73
CA ARG A 28 -39.00 40.57 -31.21
C ARG A 28 -38.41 41.63 -30.28
N ILE A 29 -37.10 41.59 -30.05
CA ILE A 29 -36.34 42.79 -29.71
C ILE A 29 -35.18 42.87 -30.70
N ASN A 30 -35.22 43.91 -31.53
CA ASN A 30 -34.17 44.26 -32.48
C ASN A 30 -32.99 44.93 -31.75
N SER A 31 -31.85 44.82 -32.43
CA SER A 31 -30.52 45.30 -32.12
C SER A 31 -30.35 46.80 -31.87
N SER A 32 -29.19 47.09 -31.26
CA SER A 32 -28.35 48.30 -31.36
C SER A 32 -28.82 49.58 -30.67
N SER A 33 -28.14 49.94 -29.58
CA SER A 33 -27.21 51.09 -29.57
C SER A 33 -26.56 51.25 -28.18
N SER A 34 -25.24 51.32 -28.20
CA SER A 34 -24.38 51.85 -27.13
C SER A 34 -24.81 53.25 -26.68
N LEU A 35 -24.70 53.54 -25.38
CA LEU A 35 -23.96 54.70 -24.86
C LEU A 35 -23.96 54.71 -23.33
N ASN A 36 -22.86 55.24 -22.83
CA ASN A 36 -22.39 55.21 -21.46
C ASN A 36 -23.16 56.12 -20.50
N ASN A 37 -22.89 55.89 -19.21
CA ASN A 37 -23.11 56.75 -18.05
C ASN A 37 -24.56 56.95 -17.63
N ILE A 38 -24.86 56.62 -16.37
CA ILE A 38 -25.34 57.60 -15.38
C ILE A 38 -25.19 57.02 -13.97
N ASN A 39 -24.57 57.85 -13.13
CA ASN A 39 -24.44 57.75 -11.69
C ASN A 39 -25.80 57.85 -10.97
N HIS A 40 -25.89 57.20 -9.82
CA HIS A 40 -26.60 57.61 -8.60
C HIS A 40 -27.86 58.51 -8.75
N GLN A 41 -29.02 57.94 -8.43
CA GLN A 41 -29.94 58.38 -7.35
C GLN A 41 -31.39 57.98 -7.68
N ASN A 42 -32.02 57.38 -6.68
CA ASN A 42 -33.46 57.22 -6.48
C ASN A 42 -34.36 58.00 -7.43
N VAL A 43 -35.05 57.31 -8.33
CA VAL A 43 -36.32 57.77 -8.89
C VAL A 43 -37.36 56.68 -8.66
N PHE A 44 -38.21 57.00 -7.69
CA PHE A 44 -39.43 56.34 -7.27
C PHE A 44 -40.52 56.56 -8.33
N VAL A 45 -41.06 55.51 -8.94
CA VAL A 45 -42.31 55.51 -9.74
C VAL A 45 -42.94 54.13 -9.50
N GLN A 46 -43.88 53.94 -8.59
CA GLN A 46 -45.30 54.34 -8.63
C GLN A 46 -45.97 54.06 -9.98
N MET A 47 -46.49 52.83 -10.17
CA MET A 47 -47.83 52.55 -10.72
C MET A 47 -47.95 51.07 -11.12
N CYS A 48 -48.59 50.28 -10.26
CA CYS A 48 -49.53 49.23 -10.69
C CYS A 48 -50.41 48.86 -9.51
N ASN A 49 -51.50 49.62 -9.38
CA ASN A 49 -52.59 49.34 -8.47
C ASN A 49 -53.60 48.49 -9.25
N LEU A 50 -53.50 47.17 -9.14
CA LEU A 50 -54.54 46.24 -9.59
C LEU A 50 -54.77 45.21 -8.49
N ASN A 51 -55.98 45.26 -7.95
CA ASN A 51 -56.52 44.40 -6.92
C ASN A 51 -56.27 42.91 -7.22
N CYS A 52 -55.51 42.25 -6.34
CA CYS A 52 -55.63 40.81 -6.14
C CYS A 52 -55.56 40.51 -4.64
N LYS A 53 -56.75 40.43 -4.02
CA LYS A 53 -56.93 39.86 -2.69
C LYS A 53 -56.87 38.34 -2.82
N SER A 54 -55.73 37.72 -2.50
CA SER A 54 -55.65 36.40 -1.85
C SER A 54 -54.24 35.84 -1.97
N SER A 55 -53.45 35.99 -0.90
CA SER A 55 -52.43 35.05 -0.40
C SER A 55 -51.35 35.83 0.32
N GLN A 56 -51.45 35.88 1.66
CA GLN A 56 -50.31 36.18 2.50
C GLN A 56 -49.24 35.11 2.27
N GLN A 57 -48.24 35.43 1.47
CA GLN A 57 -46.90 34.84 1.62
C GLN A 57 -45.96 36.01 1.89
N PHE A 58 -45.61 36.13 3.17
CA PHE A 58 -44.54 37.00 3.64
C PHE A 58 -43.22 36.57 2.97
N PHE A 59 -42.84 37.23 1.88
CA PHE A 59 -41.44 37.27 1.49
C PHE A 59 -40.78 38.37 2.33
N HIS A 60 -40.26 37.98 3.50
CA HIS A 60 -39.33 38.80 4.27
C HIS A 60 -38.03 38.87 3.48
N THR A 61 -37.95 39.79 2.50
CA THR A 61 -36.67 40.15 1.89
C THR A 61 -35.89 40.94 2.91
N GLN A 62 -35.12 40.25 3.75
CA GLN A 62 -34.08 40.93 4.52
C GLN A 62 -33.16 41.62 3.51
N PRO A 63 -32.83 42.91 3.72
CA PRO A 63 -31.80 43.52 2.92
C PRO A 63 -30.54 42.69 3.11
N ILE A 64 -30.02 42.14 2.01
CA ILE A 64 -28.68 41.55 2.00
C ILE A 64 -27.77 42.71 2.37
N LYS A 65 -27.40 42.80 3.65
CA LYS A 65 -26.18 43.50 4.03
C LYS A 65 -25.11 42.78 3.24
N MET A 66 -24.62 43.42 2.18
CA MET A 66 -23.27 43.15 1.71
C MET A 66 -22.36 43.58 2.86
N GLU A 67 -22.27 42.75 3.90
CA GLU A 67 -21.02 42.65 4.63
C GLU A 67 -19.99 42.35 3.55
N MET A 68 -19.06 43.29 3.34
CA MET A 68 -17.87 42.98 2.58
C MET A 68 -17.23 41.80 3.28
N ASP A 69 -17.46 40.62 2.73
CA ASP A 69 -16.85 39.40 3.20
C ASP A 69 -15.34 39.62 3.11
N LYS A 70 -14.69 39.75 4.27
CA LYS A 70 -13.24 39.94 4.37
C LYS A 70 -12.47 38.73 3.82
N SER A 71 -13.16 37.69 3.36
CA SER A 71 -12.59 36.50 2.72
C SER A 71 -11.87 36.76 1.39
N THR A 72 -12.06 37.91 0.72
CA THR A 72 -11.44 38.16 -0.60
C THR A 72 -10.01 38.71 -0.56
N MET A 73 -9.42 38.81 0.63
CA MET A 73 -7.97 38.85 0.82
C MET A 73 -7.64 37.80 1.87
N ASP A 74 -7.72 36.52 1.49
CA ASP A 74 -7.26 35.38 2.29
C ASP A 74 -5.74 35.48 2.49
N GLY A 75 -5.35 36.34 3.42
CA GLY A 75 -4.05 36.36 4.06
C GLY A 75 -4.04 35.43 5.27
N SER A 76 -4.73 34.28 5.22
CA SER A 76 -4.50 33.25 6.23
C SER A 76 -3.02 32.88 6.17
N ARG A 77 -2.33 33.08 7.29
CA ARG A 77 -0.96 32.62 7.50
C ARG A 77 -0.97 31.14 7.89
N ASP A 78 -1.93 30.40 7.36
CA ASP A 78 -2.19 29.03 7.76
C ASP A 78 -1.17 28.15 7.05
N MET A 79 -0.45 27.38 7.86
CA MET A 79 0.56 26.46 7.37
C MET A 79 -0.12 25.12 7.11
N HIS A 80 -0.22 24.77 5.83
CA HIS A 80 -0.74 23.50 5.37
C HIS A 80 0.41 22.51 5.12
N GLY A 81 0.15 21.23 5.36
CA GLY A 81 1.11 20.13 5.23
C GLY A 81 1.56 19.54 6.57
N THR A 82 2.08 18.32 6.61
CA THR A 82 2.19 17.29 5.55
C THR A 82 1.05 16.27 5.68
N THR A 83 0.82 15.51 4.63
CA THR A 83 -0.01 14.30 4.62
C THR A 83 0.80 13.12 5.13
N VAL A 84 0.23 12.39 6.09
CA VAL A 84 0.81 11.17 6.64
C VAL A 84 -0.22 10.06 6.57
N LEU A 85 0.19 8.88 6.12
CA LEU A 85 -0.63 7.68 6.03
C LEU A 85 0.09 6.54 6.75
N CYS A 86 -0.62 5.81 7.59
CA CYS A 86 -0.21 4.57 8.22
C CYS A 86 -1.09 3.44 7.71
N VAL A 87 -0.46 2.36 7.23
CA VAL A 87 -1.13 1.15 6.76
C VAL A 87 -0.55 -0.03 7.52
N ARG A 88 -1.43 -0.83 8.13
CA ARG A 88 -1.11 -2.13 8.72
C ARG A 88 -1.81 -3.20 7.91
N LYS A 89 -1.03 -4.17 7.43
CA LYS A 89 -1.54 -5.33 6.71
C LYS A 89 -0.63 -6.53 6.95
N ALA A 90 -1.21 -7.68 7.32
CA ALA A 90 -0.50 -8.95 7.41
C ALA A 90 0.81 -8.91 8.24
N GLY A 91 0.75 -8.33 9.46
CA GLY A 91 1.90 -8.26 10.37
C GLY A 91 2.99 -7.24 9.98
N LYS A 92 2.79 -6.48 8.89
CA LYS A 92 3.66 -5.36 8.49
C LYS A 92 2.93 -4.04 8.70
N VAL A 93 3.62 -3.05 9.25
CA VAL A 93 3.14 -1.67 9.36
C VAL A 93 4.07 -0.74 8.59
N CYS A 94 3.48 0.13 7.78
CA CYS A 94 4.17 1.14 7.01
C CYS A 94 3.56 2.51 7.33
N ILE A 95 4.40 3.46 7.73
CA ILE A 95 4.04 4.88 7.76
C ILE A 95 4.76 5.58 6.62
N GLN A 96 4.00 6.33 5.82
CA GLN A 96 4.48 7.13 4.72
C GLN A 96 3.98 8.57 4.85
N ALA A 97 4.84 9.55 4.56
CA ALA A 97 4.48 10.95 4.55
C ALA A 97 5.06 11.66 3.33
N ASP A 98 4.37 12.69 2.87
CA ASP A 98 4.90 13.61 1.86
C ASP A 98 5.79 14.69 2.51
N GLY A 99 6.47 15.46 1.66
CA GLY A 99 7.40 16.49 2.09
C GLY A 99 6.91 17.92 1.95
N GLN A 100 5.66 18.15 1.48
CA GLN A 100 5.17 19.48 1.16
C GLN A 100 4.78 20.27 2.41
N VAL A 101 5.32 21.48 2.52
CA VAL A 101 4.91 22.50 3.48
C VAL A 101 4.49 23.73 2.68
N THR A 102 3.25 24.15 2.86
CA THR A 102 2.63 25.26 2.13
C THR A 102 2.21 26.31 3.15
N LEU A 103 2.50 27.59 2.89
CA LEU A 103 2.00 28.70 3.69
C LEU A 103 0.96 29.44 2.86
N GLY A 104 -0.31 29.40 3.30
CA GLY A 104 -1.45 29.80 2.49
C GLY A 104 -1.44 29.04 1.17
N HIS A 105 -1.19 29.76 0.07
CA HIS A 105 -1.20 29.24 -1.30
C HIS A 105 0.20 29.05 -1.90
N VAL A 106 1.27 29.20 -1.11
CA VAL A 106 2.67 29.16 -1.59
C VAL A 106 3.42 27.99 -0.98
N VAL A 107 4.01 27.13 -1.82
CA VAL A 107 4.85 26.02 -1.38
C VAL A 107 6.18 26.57 -0.84
N MET A 108 6.44 26.36 0.44
CA MET A 108 7.65 26.81 1.12
C MET A 108 8.77 25.76 1.07
N LYS A 109 8.41 24.47 1.15
CA LYS A 109 9.36 23.36 1.14
C LYS A 109 8.70 22.10 0.57
N GLY A 110 9.44 21.32 -0.22
CA GLY A 110 8.94 20.08 -0.83
C GLY A 110 9.50 18.78 -0.23
N ASN A 111 10.40 18.84 0.74
CA ASN A 111 11.13 17.70 1.30
C ASN A 111 11.21 17.72 2.83
N ALA A 112 10.15 18.16 3.51
CA ALA A 112 10.05 18.04 4.96
C ALA A 112 10.06 16.56 5.40
N ARG A 113 10.78 16.25 6.48
CA ARG A 113 10.77 14.92 7.09
C ARG A 113 9.95 14.97 8.37
N LYS A 114 8.76 14.37 8.33
CA LYS A 114 7.75 14.39 9.40
C LYS A 114 7.51 13.03 10.02
N LEU A 115 8.31 12.06 9.60
CA LEU A 115 8.38 10.72 10.17
C LEU A 115 9.62 10.61 11.05
N ARG A 116 9.48 9.93 12.18
CA ARG A 116 10.58 9.60 13.07
C ARG A 116 10.39 8.19 13.60
N GLN A 117 11.47 7.42 13.60
CA GLN A 117 11.54 6.18 14.36
C GLN A 117 12.00 6.53 15.78
N ILE A 118 11.31 6.02 16.78
CA ILE A 118 11.59 6.27 18.19
C ILE A 118 11.96 4.93 18.82
N GLY A 119 13.17 4.82 19.37
CA GLY A 119 13.72 3.52 19.78
C GLY A 119 13.89 2.56 18.59
N SER A 120 13.77 1.25 18.84
CA SER A 120 13.93 0.21 17.81
C SER A 120 12.61 -0.24 17.16
N ASP A 121 11.49 0.05 17.78
CA ASP A 121 10.25 -0.71 17.61
C ASP A 121 8.99 0.17 17.54
N VAL A 122 9.16 1.49 17.54
CA VAL A 122 8.05 2.45 17.35
C VAL A 122 8.37 3.38 16.18
N ILE A 123 7.37 3.57 15.31
CA ILE A 123 7.38 4.56 14.24
C ILE A 123 6.28 5.58 14.48
N ALA A 124 6.58 6.85 14.25
CA ALA A 124 5.64 7.93 14.45
C ALA A 124 5.66 8.92 13.29
N GLY A 125 4.51 9.51 13.01
CA GLY A 125 4.31 10.50 11.97
C GLY A 125 3.44 11.64 12.48
N PHE A 126 3.73 12.86 12.04
CA PHE A 126 3.11 14.07 12.58
C PHE A 126 2.62 15.00 11.46
N ALA A 127 1.42 15.54 11.61
CA ALA A 127 0.90 16.60 10.73
C ALA A 127 0.84 17.92 11.50
N GLY A 128 1.58 18.92 11.03
CA GLY A 128 1.67 20.25 11.64
C GLY A 128 3.05 20.90 11.52
N SER A 129 3.35 21.88 12.38
CA SER A 129 4.63 22.59 12.41
C SER A 129 5.82 21.70 12.70
N THR A 130 6.98 22.03 12.13
CA THR A 130 8.23 21.29 12.38
C THR A 130 8.71 21.48 13.82
N ALA A 131 8.49 22.67 14.41
CA ALA A 131 8.87 22.93 15.80
C ALA A 131 8.07 22.04 16.76
N ASP A 132 6.75 21.98 16.57
CA ASP A 132 5.85 21.18 17.39
C ASP A 132 6.17 19.68 17.27
N ALA A 133 6.48 19.21 16.07
CA ALA A 133 6.87 17.82 15.82
C ALA A 133 8.08 17.42 16.66
N ILE A 134 9.12 18.26 16.72
CA ILE A 134 10.35 17.97 17.49
C ILE A 134 10.01 17.82 18.97
N THR A 135 9.28 18.79 19.54
CA THR A 135 8.91 18.77 20.96
C THR A 135 8.03 17.58 21.31
N LEU A 136 7.06 17.23 20.47
CA LEU A 136 6.15 16.11 20.73
C LEU A 136 6.86 14.76 20.62
N PHE A 137 7.78 14.60 19.66
CA PHE A 137 8.58 13.38 19.56
C PHE A 137 9.51 13.19 20.75
N GLU A 138 10.20 14.25 21.21
CA GLU A 138 11.07 14.18 22.39
C GLU A 138 10.28 13.81 23.66
N ARG A 139 9.08 14.38 23.83
CA ARG A 139 8.20 14.04 24.97
C ARG A 139 7.65 12.62 24.88
N LEU A 140 7.31 12.15 23.69
CA LEU A 140 6.86 10.78 23.47
C LEU A 140 7.99 9.78 23.75
N GLU A 141 9.21 10.08 23.30
CA GLU A 141 10.42 9.29 23.58
C GLU A 141 10.65 9.13 25.08
N ALA A 142 10.60 10.23 25.84
CA ALA A 142 10.68 10.17 27.30
C ALA A 142 9.60 9.29 27.95
N LYS A 143 8.37 9.28 27.41
CA LYS A 143 7.28 8.42 27.91
C LYS A 143 7.45 6.95 27.53
N LEU A 144 8.04 6.66 26.39
CA LEU A 144 8.39 5.31 25.98
C LEU A 144 9.54 4.73 26.82
N GLU A 145 10.50 5.57 27.22
CA GLU A 145 11.56 5.19 28.17
C GLU A 145 11.01 4.91 29.58
N GLU A 146 10.03 5.69 30.04
CA GLU A 146 9.35 5.48 31.33
C GLU A 146 8.50 4.19 31.35
N TYR A 147 7.90 3.83 30.21
CA TYR A 147 7.01 2.67 30.06
C TYR A 147 7.44 1.74 28.90
N PRO A 148 8.58 1.03 29.05
CA PRO A 148 9.12 0.20 27.99
C PRO A 148 8.17 -0.94 27.60
N GLY A 149 7.97 -1.13 26.30
CA GLY A 149 7.10 -2.18 25.74
C GLY A 149 5.59 -1.95 25.92
N GLN A 150 5.17 -0.82 26.48
CA GLN A 150 3.75 -0.49 26.71
C GLN A 150 3.35 0.76 25.91
N LEU A 151 3.29 0.64 24.58
CA LEU A 151 2.99 1.77 23.69
C LEU A 151 1.67 2.47 24.06
N MET A 152 0.61 1.69 24.33
CA MET A 152 -0.70 2.22 24.72
C MET A 152 -0.61 3.12 25.95
N ARG A 153 0.13 2.67 26.97
CA ARG A 153 0.29 3.40 28.23
C ARG A 153 1.12 4.67 28.04
N ALA A 154 2.23 4.57 27.31
CA ALA A 154 3.07 5.72 26.99
C ALA A 154 2.28 6.80 26.23
N CYS A 155 1.43 6.39 25.27
CA CYS A 155 0.57 7.28 24.50
C CYS A 155 -0.50 7.95 25.39
N VAL A 156 -1.14 7.22 26.30
CA VAL A 156 -2.11 7.79 27.25
C VAL A 156 -1.47 8.82 28.18
N GLU A 157 -0.29 8.54 28.71
CA GLU A 157 0.43 9.49 29.57
C GLU A 157 0.93 10.71 28.78
N MET A 158 1.34 10.52 27.53
CA MET A 158 1.68 11.61 26.61
C MET A 158 0.46 12.48 26.31
N ALA A 159 -0.71 11.89 26.05
CA ALA A 159 -1.95 12.62 25.78
C ALA A 159 -2.39 13.48 26.98
N LYS A 160 -2.26 12.95 28.21
CA LYS A 160 -2.48 13.72 29.45
C LYS A 160 -1.52 14.90 29.55
N LEU A 161 -0.23 14.69 29.27
CA LEU A 161 0.78 15.75 29.26
C LEU A 161 0.45 16.82 28.20
N TRP A 162 0.05 16.40 27.01
CA TRP A 162 -0.31 17.29 25.90
C TRP A 162 -1.51 18.17 26.30
N ARG A 163 -2.57 17.57 26.86
CA ARG A 163 -3.78 18.29 27.28
C ARG A 163 -3.54 19.29 28.42
N THR A 164 -2.63 18.98 29.33
CA THR A 164 -2.34 19.81 30.51
C THR A 164 -1.35 20.94 30.22
N ASP A 165 -0.47 20.78 29.22
CA ASP A 165 0.47 21.81 28.82
C ASP A 165 -0.26 23.00 28.15
N LYS A 166 -0.03 24.20 28.70
CA LYS A 166 -0.66 25.46 28.26
C LYS A 166 -0.37 25.78 26.79
N TYR A 167 0.81 25.41 26.28
CA TYR A 167 1.24 25.70 24.93
C TYR A 167 0.77 24.60 23.97
N LEU A 168 0.97 23.33 24.33
CA LEU A 168 0.69 22.23 23.41
C LEU A 168 -0.82 22.03 23.14
N ARG A 169 -1.69 22.30 24.10
CA ARG A 169 -3.14 22.11 23.93
C ARG A 169 -3.81 23.01 22.87
N LYS A 170 -3.10 24.05 22.41
CA LYS A 170 -3.58 24.96 21.37
C LYS A 170 -3.18 24.50 19.97
N LEU A 171 -2.35 23.46 19.88
CA LEU A 171 -1.92 22.92 18.61
C LEU A 171 -3.07 22.13 18.00
N GLU A 172 -3.38 22.44 16.74
CA GLU A 172 -4.32 21.66 15.92
C GLU A 172 -3.70 20.37 15.39
N ALA A 173 -2.52 20.02 15.90
CA ALA A 173 -1.73 18.94 15.38
C ALA A 173 -2.25 17.57 15.82
N VAL A 174 -2.08 16.60 14.92
CA VAL A 174 -2.42 15.20 15.12
C VAL A 174 -1.17 14.37 14.87
N MET A 175 -0.99 13.32 15.65
CA MET A 175 0.15 12.41 15.54
C MET A 175 -0.34 10.97 15.41
N ILE A 176 0.27 10.22 14.49
CA ILE A 176 0.12 8.76 14.39
C ILE A 176 1.35 8.13 15.03
N VAL A 177 1.13 7.13 15.87
CA VAL A 177 2.20 6.33 16.47
C VAL A 177 1.84 4.86 16.33
N ALA A 178 2.77 4.04 15.87
CA ALA A 178 2.55 2.61 15.69
C ALA A 178 3.76 1.81 16.15
N ASP A 179 3.50 0.68 16.79
CA ASP A 179 4.49 -0.39 16.98
C ASP A 179 4.12 -1.58 16.08
N LYS A 180 4.70 -2.75 16.34
CA LYS A 180 4.36 -3.97 15.61
C LYS A 180 2.95 -4.51 15.87
N ASN A 181 2.32 -4.17 17.00
CA ASN A 181 1.03 -4.73 17.43
C ASN A 181 -0.14 -3.76 17.18
N ILE A 182 0.00 -2.50 17.59
CA ILE A 182 -1.08 -1.51 17.63
C ILE A 182 -0.70 -0.22 16.90
N THR A 183 -1.72 0.48 16.42
CA THR A 183 -1.60 1.80 15.78
C THR A 183 -2.50 2.78 16.52
N LEU A 184 -1.97 3.93 16.92
CA LEU A 184 -2.68 4.90 17.74
C LEU A 184 -2.63 6.29 17.12
N ILE A 185 -3.72 7.04 17.31
CA ILE A 185 -3.85 8.45 16.93
C ILE A 185 -3.92 9.27 18.21
N LEU A 186 -3.08 10.29 18.28
CA LEU A 186 -2.98 11.22 19.40
C LEU A 186 -3.38 12.63 18.95
N THR A 187 -4.20 13.29 19.76
CA THR A 187 -4.67 14.65 19.51
C THR A 187 -4.29 15.59 20.66
N GLY A 188 -4.19 16.90 20.38
CA GLY A 188 -3.98 17.93 21.40
C GLY A 188 -5.11 18.06 22.43
N ASN A 189 -6.28 17.46 22.15
CA ASN A 189 -7.38 17.35 23.10
C ASN A 189 -7.13 16.28 24.17
N GLY A 190 -6.08 15.47 24.02
CA GLY A 190 -5.78 14.36 24.93
C GLY A 190 -6.53 13.08 24.59
N ASP A 191 -7.02 12.94 23.36
CA ASP A 191 -7.64 11.71 22.89
C ASP A 191 -6.57 10.73 22.41
N VAL A 192 -6.79 9.44 22.69
CA VAL A 192 -5.99 8.34 22.14
C VAL A 192 -6.94 7.37 21.47
N LEU A 193 -6.82 7.23 20.15
CA LEU A 193 -7.76 6.48 19.33
C LEU A 193 -7.05 5.35 18.60
N GLU A 194 -7.59 4.14 18.69
CA GLU A 194 -7.18 3.00 17.89
C GLU A 194 -8.17 2.84 16.71
N PRO A 195 -7.68 2.69 15.47
CA PRO A 195 -8.53 2.48 14.31
C PRO A 195 -9.13 1.06 14.31
N ASN A 196 -10.45 0.95 14.24
CA ASN A 196 -11.16 -0.34 14.33
C ASN A 196 -11.54 -0.95 12.96
N GLU A 197 -10.94 -0.52 11.85
CA GLU A 197 -11.36 -0.93 10.50
C GLU A 197 -10.34 -1.86 9.82
N GLY A 198 -10.72 -3.13 9.56
CA GLY A 198 -9.96 -4.08 8.73
C GLY A 198 -9.68 -5.45 9.35
N GLY A 199 -10.70 -6.21 9.77
CA GLY A 199 -10.48 -7.50 10.45
C GLY A 199 -9.66 -7.34 11.74
N ALA A 200 -9.33 -8.43 12.43
CA ALA A 200 -8.73 -8.33 13.76
C ALA A 200 -7.31 -7.71 13.80
N ASN A 201 -6.67 -7.41 12.65
CA ASN A 201 -5.26 -7.00 12.58
C ASN A 201 -4.89 -5.96 11.51
N ASP A 202 -5.74 -5.65 10.50
CA ASP A 202 -5.39 -4.67 9.46
C ASP A 202 -6.01 -3.31 9.81
N SER A 203 -5.30 -2.22 9.49
CA SER A 203 -5.81 -0.87 9.75
C SER A 203 -5.21 0.18 8.83
N VAL A 204 -5.98 1.22 8.55
CA VAL A 204 -5.54 2.38 7.76
C VAL A 204 -5.87 3.66 8.51
N VAL A 205 -4.88 4.52 8.66
CA VAL A 205 -5.01 5.82 9.31
C VAL A 205 -4.30 6.87 8.49
N GLY A 206 -4.92 8.03 8.30
CA GLY A 206 -4.28 9.17 7.65
C GLY A 206 -4.58 10.47 8.38
N ILE A 207 -3.60 11.37 8.35
CA ILE A 207 -3.69 12.71 8.94
C ILE A 207 -3.12 13.75 7.97
N GLY A 208 -3.39 15.02 8.23
CA GLY A 208 -2.92 16.13 7.40
C GLY A 208 -3.84 16.46 6.22
N SER A 209 -3.41 17.43 5.41
CA SER A 209 -4.22 18.05 4.36
C SER A 209 -4.74 17.06 3.30
N GLY A 210 -3.95 16.03 2.97
CA GLY A 210 -4.31 14.98 2.02
C GLY A 210 -4.78 13.66 2.67
N GLY A 211 -4.92 13.62 3.99
CA GLY A 211 -5.15 12.37 4.74
C GLY A 211 -6.37 11.60 4.28
N HIS A 212 -7.50 12.28 4.03
CA HIS A 212 -8.75 11.64 3.60
C HIS A 212 -8.65 10.99 2.21
N TYR A 213 -7.93 11.60 1.27
CA TYR A 213 -7.69 11.01 -0.05
C TYR A 213 -6.82 9.76 0.06
N ALA A 214 -5.76 9.84 0.85
CA ALA A 214 -4.86 8.73 1.10
C ALA A 214 -5.58 7.55 1.80
N ILE A 215 -6.37 7.82 2.84
CA ILE A 215 -7.17 6.79 3.52
C ILE A 215 -8.14 6.12 2.55
N SER A 216 -8.86 6.91 1.75
CA SER A 216 -9.86 6.39 0.82
C SER A 216 -9.22 5.44 -0.22
N ALA A 217 -8.07 5.84 -0.77
CA ALA A 217 -7.32 5.03 -1.71
C ALA A 217 -6.72 3.76 -1.05
N ALA A 218 -6.16 3.89 0.16
CA ALA A 218 -5.59 2.76 0.89
C ALA A 218 -6.66 1.73 1.28
N LYS A 219 -7.83 2.19 1.77
CA LYS A 219 -8.97 1.33 2.09
C LYS A 219 -9.43 0.51 0.88
N ALA A 220 -9.48 1.13 -0.31
CA ALA A 220 -9.83 0.42 -1.54
C ALA A 220 -8.82 -0.67 -1.95
N LEU A 221 -7.57 -0.59 -1.47
CA LEU A 221 -6.49 -1.53 -1.77
C LEU A 221 -6.26 -2.58 -0.68
N LEU A 222 -6.87 -2.44 0.51
CA LEU A 222 -6.70 -3.39 1.62
C LEU A 222 -7.15 -4.79 1.22
N ASP A 223 -8.34 -4.93 0.62
CA ASP A 223 -8.94 -6.21 0.24
C ASP A 223 -8.36 -6.81 -1.04
N VAL A 224 -7.42 -6.12 -1.70
CA VAL A 224 -6.81 -6.58 -2.94
C VAL A 224 -5.62 -7.49 -2.63
N ASN A 225 -5.67 -8.73 -3.12
CA ASN A 225 -4.61 -9.72 -2.98
C ASN A 225 -3.33 -9.27 -3.72
N GLY A 226 -2.16 -9.65 -3.18
CA GLY A 226 -0.86 -9.33 -3.79
C GLY A 226 -0.30 -7.94 -3.45
N PHE A 227 -1.00 -7.15 -2.63
CA PHE A 227 -0.48 -5.88 -2.12
C PHE A 227 -0.05 -5.98 -0.66
N ASP A 228 1.21 -5.65 -0.38
CA ASP A 228 1.73 -5.49 0.98
C ASP A 228 1.45 -4.08 1.55
N ALA A 229 1.67 -3.89 2.85
CA ALA A 229 1.39 -2.61 3.52
C ALA A 229 2.16 -1.43 2.90
N GLU A 230 3.38 -1.68 2.39
CA GLU A 230 4.24 -0.67 1.79
C GLU A 230 3.75 -0.24 0.41
N GLN A 231 3.37 -1.20 -0.45
CA GLN A 231 2.79 -0.95 -1.76
C GLN A 231 1.45 -0.24 -1.66
N ILE A 232 0.62 -0.60 -0.68
CA ILE A 232 -0.66 0.10 -0.43
C ILE A 232 -0.37 1.56 -0.05
N ALA A 233 0.52 1.79 0.92
CA ALA A 233 0.88 3.14 1.34
C ALA A 233 1.43 3.97 0.17
N GLN A 234 2.28 3.38 -0.66
CA GLN A 234 2.87 4.05 -1.81
C GLN A 234 1.81 4.44 -2.84
N LYS A 235 0.93 3.52 -3.24
CA LYS A 235 -0.12 3.78 -4.23
C LYS A 235 -1.14 4.80 -3.71
N ALA A 236 -1.54 4.67 -2.45
CA ALA A 236 -2.50 5.58 -1.84
C ALA A 236 -1.97 7.01 -1.71
N MET A 237 -0.70 7.16 -1.32
CA MET A 237 -0.05 8.47 -1.23
C MET A 237 0.17 9.10 -2.61
N LEU A 238 0.46 8.30 -3.65
CA LEU A 238 0.53 8.79 -5.03
C LEU A 238 -0.81 9.41 -5.47
N ILE A 239 -1.92 8.70 -5.24
CA ILE A 239 -3.27 9.21 -5.53
C ILE A 239 -3.55 10.49 -4.73
N ALA A 240 -3.17 10.54 -3.45
CA ALA A 240 -3.32 11.74 -2.64
C ALA A 240 -2.52 12.93 -3.19
N GLY A 241 -1.29 12.71 -3.68
CA GLY A 241 -0.45 13.74 -4.30
C GLY A 241 -0.93 14.21 -5.68
N GLU A 242 -1.73 13.40 -6.39
CA GLU A 242 -2.35 13.79 -7.65
C GLU A 242 -3.62 14.64 -7.44
N ILE A 243 -4.33 14.44 -6.32
CA ILE A 243 -5.62 15.09 -6.04
C ILE A 243 -5.46 16.31 -5.13
N CYS A 244 -4.68 16.20 -4.05
CA CYS A 244 -4.55 17.24 -3.04
C CYS A 244 -3.46 18.25 -3.40
N ILE A 245 -3.82 19.51 -3.60
CA ILE A 245 -2.87 20.61 -3.90
C ILE A 245 -1.81 20.84 -2.81
N TYR A 246 -2.05 20.35 -1.59
CA TYR A 246 -1.15 20.48 -0.44
C TYR A 246 -0.29 19.23 -0.19
N THR A 247 -0.34 18.23 -1.07
CA THR A 247 0.43 16.98 -0.97
C THR A 247 1.25 16.78 -2.23
N ASN A 248 2.55 16.48 -2.11
CA ASN A 248 3.38 16.17 -3.26
C ASN A 248 3.71 14.68 -3.37
N THR A 249 4.49 14.33 -4.40
CA THR A 249 4.94 12.94 -4.66
C THR A 249 6.32 12.62 -4.07
N ASN A 250 6.87 13.51 -3.25
CA ASN A 250 8.16 13.29 -2.59
C ASN A 250 7.95 12.66 -1.22
N PHE A 251 7.99 11.33 -1.19
CA PHE A 251 7.63 10.58 0.01
C PHE A 251 8.84 10.13 0.83
N THR A 252 8.66 10.16 2.15
CA THR A 252 9.50 9.42 3.10
C THR A 252 8.67 8.28 3.69
N ARG A 253 9.28 7.13 3.94
CA ARG A 253 8.61 5.96 4.51
C ARG A 253 9.42 5.31 5.63
N LEU A 254 8.71 4.74 6.60
CA LEU A 254 9.26 3.90 7.67
C LEU A 254 8.38 2.65 7.79
N THR A 255 9.01 1.51 7.97
CA THR A 255 8.32 0.22 8.07
C THR A 255 8.78 -0.53 9.31
N LEU A 256 7.84 -1.17 10.00
CA LEU A 256 8.12 -2.21 10.99
C LEU A 256 7.49 -3.51 10.50
N GLU A 257 8.23 -4.59 10.68
CA GLU A 257 7.76 -5.95 10.42
C GLU A 257 7.72 -6.67 11.76
N GLU A 258 6.69 -7.48 12.00
CA GLU A 258 6.73 -8.45 13.08
C GLU A 258 7.96 -9.34 12.90
N LYS A 259 8.94 -9.16 13.77
CA LYS A 259 9.88 -10.23 14.06
C LYS A 259 9.08 -11.32 14.75
N ASP A 260 8.50 -12.25 13.98
CA ASP A 260 8.40 -13.64 14.43
C ASP A 260 9.69 -13.94 15.19
N GLY A 261 9.65 -14.42 16.44
CA GLY A 261 10.80 -14.66 17.33
C GLY A 261 12.08 -15.16 16.65
N LYS A 262 12.75 -14.24 15.96
CA LYS A 262 13.95 -14.35 15.12
C LYS A 262 14.68 -13.04 15.38
N ASP A 263 15.06 -12.87 16.64
CA ASP A 263 15.83 -11.75 17.10
C ASP A 263 17.08 -11.56 16.25
N GLY A 264 17.39 -10.30 15.99
CA GLY A 264 18.74 -9.83 16.22
C GLY A 264 19.89 -10.41 15.40
N GLN A 265 19.67 -10.98 14.22
CA GLN A 265 20.75 -11.18 13.25
C GLN A 265 20.34 -10.72 11.85
N ARG A 266 20.51 -9.42 11.59
CA ARG A 266 21.10 -8.96 10.30
C ARG A 266 22.60 -9.32 10.28
N LEU A 267 22.91 -10.58 10.58
CA LEU A 267 24.19 -11.21 10.33
C LEU A 267 23.83 -12.47 9.58
N ASN A 268 23.97 -12.39 8.26
CA ASN A 268 23.78 -13.51 7.33
C ASN A 268 22.46 -14.25 7.55
N LYS A 269 21.39 -13.83 6.85
CA LYS A 269 20.33 -14.77 6.45
C LYS A 269 21.10 -15.89 5.76
N LYS A 270 21.40 -16.97 6.50
CA LYS A 270 22.01 -18.16 5.94
C LYS A 270 20.89 -18.65 5.05
N MET A 271 20.96 -18.26 3.78
CA MET A 271 20.18 -18.83 2.72
C MET A 271 20.29 -20.36 2.87
N PRO A 272 19.37 -21.14 2.28
CA PRO A 272 19.72 -22.53 1.94
C PRO A 272 21.16 -22.55 1.44
N ILE A 273 21.94 -23.60 1.77
CA ILE A 273 23.31 -23.72 1.28
C ILE A 273 23.21 -23.75 -0.26
N ASP A 274 23.34 -22.59 -0.88
CA ASP A 274 23.29 -22.38 -2.31
C ASP A 274 24.65 -22.84 -2.81
N VAL A 275 24.71 -24.07 -3.28
CA VAL A 275 25.91 -24.56 -3.95
C VAL A 275 25.81 -24.12 -5.40
N ILE A 276 26.62 -23.14 -5.77
CA ILE A 276 26.64 -22.59 -7.12
C ILE A 276 27.58 -23.44 -7.97
N VAL A 277 27.06 -23.91 -9.10
CA VAL A 277 27.80 -24.64 -10.11
C VAL A 277 27.83 -23.78 -11.37
N ASP A 278 28.99 -23.19 -11.66
CA ASP A 278 29.21 -22.36 -12.85
C ASP A 278 29.50 -23.20 -14.11
N SER A 279 30.04 -24.41 -13.93
CA SER A 279 30.45 -25.30 -15.02
C SER A 279 29.69 -26.63 -14.98
N PRO A 280 29.08 -27.07 -16.10
CA PRO A 280 28.39 -28.35 -16.15
C PRO A 280 29.27 -29.57 -15.82
N ALA A 281 30.58 -29.49 -16.06
CA ALA A 281 31.50 -30.59 -15.77
C ALA A 281 31.66 -30.87 -14.26
N GLU A 282 31.44 -29.86 -13.42
CA GLU A 282 31.57 -29.95 -11.96
C GLU A 282 30.25 -30.36 -11.29
N PHE A 283 29.16 -30.39 -12.05
CA PHE A 283 27.82 -30.61 -11.53
C PHE A 283 27.67 -31.95 -10.81
N ASP A 284 28.05 -33.05 -11.46
CA ASP A 284 27.85 -34.39 -10.90
C ASP A 284 28.67 -34.62 -9.64
N ALA A 285 29.93 -34.16 -9.64
CA ALA A 285 30.79 -34.21 -8.47
C ALA A 285 30.19 -33.40 -7.30
N THR A 286 29.70 -32.20 -7.59
CA THR A 286 29.09 -31.32 -6.59
C THR A 286 27.82 -31.91 -5.99
N VAL A 287 26.94 -32.49 -6.83
CA VAL A 287 25.71 -33.14 -6.36
C VAL A 287 26.05 -34.32 -5.45
N GLN A 288 26.97 -35.18 -5.88
CA GLN A 288 27.39 -36.35 -5.10
C GLN A 288 28.04 -35.95 -3.77
N ASP A 289 28.87 -34.90 -3.76
CA ASP A 289 29.45 -34.38 -2.53
C ASP A 289 28.38 -33.87 -1.55
N GLN A 290 27.32 -33.20 -2.04
CA GLN A 290 26.25 -32.74 -1.17
C GLN A 290 25.40 -33.87 -0.61
N LEU A 291 25.14 -34.90 -1.43
CA LEU A 291 24.39 -36.10 -1.03
C LEU A 291 25.17 -36.92 0.01
N ASN A 292 26.48 -37.11 -0.19
CA ASN A 292 27.34 -37.86 0.73
C ASN A 292 27.55 -37.14 2.06
N ASN A 293 27.75 -35.83 2.04
CA ASN A 293 28.00 -35.04 3.25
C ASN A 293 26.74 -34.78 4.09
N ASN A 294 25.53 -34.91 3.50
CA ASN A 294 24.27 -34.65 4.19
C ASN A 294 23.26 -35.78 3.95
N PRO A 295 23.47 -36.96 4.57
CA PRO A 295 22.54 -38.07 4.45
C PRO A 295 21.16 -37.67 4.99
N GLY A 296 20.13 -37.75 4.13
CA GLY A 296 18.75 -37.38 4.48
C GLY A 296 18.39 -35.91 4.26
N ALA A 297 19.26 -35.09 3.66
CA ALA A 297 18.89 -33.75 3.23
C ALA A 297 17.93 -33.77 2.02
N LEU A 298 17.08 -32.75 1.93
CA LEU A 298 16.33 -32.43 0.72
C LEU A 298 17.23 -31.62 -0.20
N VAL A 299 17.60 -32.19 -1.34
CA VAL A 299 18.41 -31.50 -2.34
C VAL A 299 17.53 -31.06 -3.50
N TYR A 300 17.60 -29.78 -3.85
CA TYR A 300 16.97 -29.23 -5.02
C TYR A 300 18.03 -28.85 -6.05
N VAL A 301 17.77 -29.12 -7.31
CA VAL A 301 18.58 -28.64 -8.42
C VAL A 301 17.80 -27.57 -9.15
N TYR A 302 18.33 -26.36 -9.17
CA TYR A 302 17.78 -25.22 -9.90
C TYR A 302 18.68 -24.85 -11.06
N VAL A 303 18.22 -25.11 -12.29
CA VAL A 303 18.93 -24.74 -13.52
C VAL A 303 18.41 -23.38 -13.97
N THR A 304 19.30 -22.38 -13.99
CA THR A 304 18.94 -20.99 -14.26
C THR A 304 19.99 -20.25 -15.07
N GLY A 305 19.58 -19.21 -15.81
CA GLY A 305 20.50 -18.39 -16.59
C GLY A 305 21.42 -17.56 -15.68
N LYS A 306 22.70 -17.49 -16.03
CA LYS A 306 23.68 -16.65 -15.35
C LYS A 306 23.22 -15.19 -15.31
N LYS A 307 23.50 -14.51 -14.20
CA LYS A 307 23.20 -13.09 -14.04
C LYS A 307 24.26 -12.25 -14.74
N ASP A 308 23.81 -11.23 -15.44
CA ASP A 308 24.71 -10.22 -15.99
C ASP A 308 25.25 -9.33 -14.85
N ALA A 309 26.56 -9.09 -14.87
CA ALA A 309 27.25 -8.33 -13.84
C ALA A 309 26.76 -6.88 -13.73
N THR A 310 26.27 -6.30 -14.83
CA THR A 310 25.80 -4.90 -14.85
C THR A 310 24.36 -4.77 -14.38
N THR A 311 23.47 -5.62 -14.91
CA THR A 311 22.03 -5.54 -14.61
C THR A 311 21.62 -6.34 -13.37
N GLN A 312 22.48 -7.24 -12.87
CA GLN A 312 22.21 -8.17 -11.76
C GLN A 312 20.97 -9.05 -11.98
N LYS A 313 20.49 -9.14 -13.22
CA LYS A 313 19.35 -9.98 -13.64
C LYS A 313 19.84 -11.10 -14.52
N SER A 314 19.12 -12.23 -14.47
CA SER A 314 19.36 -13.34 -15.41
C SER A 314 19.10 -12.87 -16.84
N TRP A 315 19.89 -13.37 -17.79
CA TRP A 315 19.64 -13.11 -19.21
C TRP A 315 18.36 -13.78 -19.73
N CYS A 316 17.82 -14.76 -19.00
CA CYS A 316 16.58 -15.45 -19.30
C CYS A 316 15.41 -14.74 -18.57
N PRO A 317 14.42 -14.20 -19.30
CA PRO A 317 13.27 -13.52 -18.70
C PRO A 317 12.48 -14.43 -17.74
N ASP A 318 12.27 -15.68 -18.11
CA ASP A 318 11.50 -16.65 -17.30
C ASP A 318 12.22 -16.95 -15.98
N CYS A 319 13.56 -16.98 -15.98
CA CYS A 319 14.36 -17.11 -14.77
C CYS A 319 14.23 -15.91 -13.82
N VAL A 320 14.01 -14.71 -14.35
CA VAL A 320 13.78 -13.49 -13.52
C VAL A 320 12.43 -13.58 -12.80
N VAL A 321 11.44 -14.23 -13.41
CA VAL A 321 10.11 -14.44 -12.80
C VAL A 321 10.13 -15.60 -11.81
N SER A 322 10.81 -16.71 -12.12
CA SER A 322 10.81 -17.90 -11.27
C SER A 322 11.68 -17.77 -10.02
N GLU A 323 12.79 -17.02 -10.08
CA GLU A 323 13.72 -16.90 -8.95
C GLU A 323 13.06 -16.39 -7.65
N PRO A 324 12.28 -15.29 -7.63
CA PRO A 324 11.60 -14.87 -6.40
C PRO A 324 10.59 -15.90 -5.90
N ILE A 325 9.82 -16.54 -6.79
CA ILE A 325 8.84 -17.57 -6.41
C ILE A 325 9.53 -18.74 -5.68
N ILE A 326 10.73 -19.14 -6.13
CA ILE A 326 11.48 -20.22 -5.48
C ILE A 326 12.05 -19.76 -4.14
N TYR A 327 12.74 -18.61 -4.11
CA TYR A 327 13.55 -18.21 -2.95
C TYR A 327 12.79 -17.44 -1.87
N GLU A 328 11.72 -16.74 -2.24
CA GLU A 328 10.92 -15.92 -1.32
C GLU A 328 9.70 -16.68 -0.82
N ASP A 329 9.10 -17.55 -1.66
CA ASP A 329 7.89 -18.29 -1.30
C ASP A 329 8.16 -19.78 -1.03
N PHE A 330 8.65 -20.53 -2.02
CA PHE A 330 8.72 -22.00 -1.95
C PHE A 330 9.72 -22.53 -0.91
N ILE A 331 10.99 -22.13 -0.99
CA ILE A 331 12.06 -22.66 -0.12
C ILE A 331 11.82 -22.33 1.35
N PRO A 332 11.49 -21.08 1.76
CA PRO A 332 11.28 -20.74 3.16
C PRO A 332 10.18 -21.59 3.82
N GLU A 333 9.17 -21.97 3.04
CA GLU A 333 8.08 -22.79 3.52
C GLU A 333 8.47 -24.27 3.68
N VAL A 334 9.18 -24.84 2.71
CA VAL A 334 9.72 -26.20 2.83
C VAL A 334 10.72 -26.28 3.99
N GLU A 335 11.58 -25.29 4.16
CA GLU A 335 12.53 -25.21 5.27
C GLU A 335 11.83 -25.15 6.63
N ARG A 336 10.69 -24.44 6.73
CA ARG A 336 9.89 -24.39 7.97
C ARG A 336 9.42 -25.78 8.38
N GLU A 337 8.95 -26.58 7.43
CA GLU A 337 8.49 -27.95 7.68
C GLU A 337 9.66 -28.93 7.91
N ALA A 338 10.75 -28.80 7.16
CA ALA A 338 11.96 -29.60 7.31
C ALA A 338 12.65 -29.36 8.66
N SER A 339 12.70 -28.11 9.12
CA SER A 339 13.32 -27.71 10.39
C SER A 339 12.62 -28.32 11.61
N LYS A 340 11.29 -28.47 11.57
CA LYS A 340 10.52 -29.16 12.63
C LYS A 340 10.99 -30.60 12.86
N LYS A 341 11.60 -31.22 11.83
CA LYS A 341 12.09 -32.60 11.83
C LYS A 341 13.62 -32.70 11.81
N GLY A 342 14.34 -31.57 11.83
CA GLY A 342 15.80 -31.54 11.75
C GLY A 342 16.37 -31.92 10.38
N VAL A 343 15.57 -31.87 9.31
CA VAL A 343 16.02 -32.13 7.93
C VAL A 343 16.60 -30.86 7.32
N LYS A 344 17.79 -30.96 6.70
CA LYS A 344 18.41 -29.84 5.98
C LYS A 344 17.85 -29.72 4.57
N VAL A 345 17.69 -28.49 4.09
CA VAL A 345 17.36 -28.17 2.70
C VAL A 345 18.59 -27.58 2.02
N ILE A 346 18.93 -28.08 0.84
CA ILE A 346 20.07 -27.67 0.03
C ILE A 346 19.56 -27.33 -1.36
N VAL A 347 20.02 -26.21 -1.93
CA VAL A 347 19.68 -25.82 -3.29
C VAL A 347 20.96 -25.72 -4.10
N ILE A 348 21.09 -26.51 -5.15
CA ILE A 348 22.21 -26.49 -6.08
C ILE A 348 21.80 -25.64 -7.27
N LYS A 349 22.43 -24.47 -7.42
CA LYS A 349 22.19 -23.56 -8.55
C LYS A 349 23.14 -23.87 -9.69
N ALA A 350 22.62 -24.50 -10.72
CA ALA A 350 23.33 -24.76 -11.97
C ALA A 350 23.15 -23.56 -12.91
N LEU A 351 24.21 -22.76 -13.08
CA LEU A 351 24.19 -21.56 -13.91
C LEU A 351 24.50 -21.91 -15.36
N VAL A 352 23.72 -21.34 -16.28
CA VAL A 352 23.97 -21.49 -17.72
C VAL A 352 24.26 -20.16 -18.39
N GLU A 353 25.31 -20.14 -19.21
CA GLU A 353 25.70 -18.99 -20.01
C GLU A 353 24.88 -18.91 -21.30
N ARG A 354 24.50 -17.69 -21.72
CA ARG A 354 23.58 -17.50 -22.85
C ARG A 354 24.18 -18.00 -24.16
N SER A 355 25.46 -17.73 -24.40
CA SER A 355 26.17 -18.07 -25.63
C SER A 355 26.30 -19.58 -25.86
N GLU A 356 26.40 -20.34 -24.77
CA GLU A 356 26.64 -21.79 -24.83
C GLU A 356 25.34 -22.61 -24.84
N TYR A 357 24.31 -22.12 -24.14
CA TYR A 357 23.06 -22.84 -23.95
C TYR A 357 22.03 -22.57 -25.06
N LYS A 358 21.92 -21.32 -25.54
CA LYS A 358 20.85 -20.91 -26.46
C LYS A 358 21.06 -21.53 -27.84
N GLY A 359 20.14 -22.42 -28.24
CA GLY A 359 20.17 -23.07 -29.55
C GLY A 359 21.13 -24.25 -29.66
N ASN A 360 21.68 -24.74 -28.54
CA ASN A 360 22.55 -25.91 -28.50
C ASN A 360 21.81 -27.13 -27.91
N PRO A 361 21.34 -28.08 -28.73
CA PRO A 361 20.66 -29.29 -28.25
C PRO A 361 21.59 -30.26 -27.52
N SER A 362 22.89 -30.21 -27.81
CA SER A 362 23.92 -31.09 -27.25
C SER A 362 24.54 -30.54 -25.97
N TYR A 363 23.95 -29.49 -25.37
CA TYR A 363 24.45 -28.91 -24.13
C TYR A 363 24.38 -29.94 -22.98
N PRO A 364 25.40 -30.03 -22.09
CA PRO A 364 25.50 -31.09 -21.10
C PRO A 364 24.26 -31.34 -20.24
N TYR A 365 23.57 -30.30 -19.76
CA TYR A 365 22.33 -30.46 -18.98
C TYR A 365 21.12 -30.98 -19.79
N ARG A 366 21.14 -30.84 -21.12
CA ARG A 366 20.09 -31.41 -22.01
C ARG A 366 20.31 -32.90 -22.26
N THR A 367 21.58 -33.33 -22.30
CA THR A 367 21.98 -34.72 -22.57
C THR A 367 22.23 -35.53 -21.29
N HIS A 368 22.34 -34.88 -20.14
CA HIS A 368 22.56 -35.55 -18.85
C HIS A 368 21.44 -36.57 -18.56
N ALA A 369 21.83 -37.77 -18.12
CA ALA A 369 20.92 -38.90 -17.97
C ALA A 369 19.74 -38.59 -17.05
N ASP A 370 20.00 -37.84 -15.98
CA ASP A 370 19.01 -37.47 -14.97
C ASP A 370 18.36 -36.12 -15.26
N LEU A 371 19.10 -35.09 -15.71
CA LEU A 371 18.52 -33.75 -15.82
C LEU A 371 17.63 -33.59 -17.05
N ARG A 372 18.05 -34.09 -18.22
CA ARG A 372 17.32 -33.98 -19.51
C ARG A 372 16.56 -32.65 -19.67
N VAL A 373 17.23 -31.53 -19.47
CA VAL A 373 16.59 -30.19 -19.41
C VAL A 373 16.05 -29.83 -20.80
N LYS A 374 14.75 -29.50 -20.90
CA LYS A 374 14.14 -29.06 -22.17
C LYS A 374 14.29 -27.55 -22.38
N GLY A 375 14.16 -26.78 -21.30
CA GLY A 375 14.33 -25.33 -21.24
C GLY A 375 14.65 -24.89 -19.82
N ILE A 376 15.03 -23.62 -19.66
CA ILE A 376 15.22 -22.98 -18.35
C ILE A 376 14.09 -21.97 -18.13
N PRO A 377 13.70 -21.67 -16.88
CA PRO A 377 14.13 -22.27 -15.62
C PRO A 377 13.63 -23.72 -15.44
N THR A 378 14.46 -24.59 -14.87
CA THR A 378 14.05 -25.95 -14.46
C THR A 378 14.39 -26.16 -12.99
N PHE A 379 13.45 -26.69 -12.23
CA PHE A 379 13.62 -26.96 -10.79
C PHE A 379 13.23 -28.40 -10.46
N ILE A 380 14.17 -29.14 -9.89
CA ILE A 380 14.06 -30.58 -9.68
C ILE A 380 14.31 -30.89 -8.21
N LEU A 381 13.44 -31.72 -7.62
CA LEU A 381 13.65 -32.31 -6.31
C LEU A 381 14.43 -33.63 -6.45
N TRP A 382 15.65 -33.63 -5.93
CA TRP A 382 16.56 -34.77 -5.92
C TRP A 382 16.69 -35.30 -4.50
N ASN A 383 16.19 -36.50 -4.24
CA ASN A 383 16.28 -37.10 -2.91
C ASN A 383 17.59 -37.92 -2.78
N ALA A 384 18.18 -37.95 -1.58
CA ALA A 384 19.38 -38.70 -1.25
C ALA A 384 19.28 -40.24 -1.36
N LYS A 385 18.16 -40.77 -1.86
CA LYS A 385 17.98 -42.20 -2.17
C LYS A 385 17.93 -42.46 -3.68
N ASP A 386 18.63 -41.65 -4.48
CA ASP A 386 18.86 -41.80 -5.93
C ASP A 386 17.63 -41.82 -6.85
N GLU A 387 16.47 -41.32 -6.40
CA GLU A 387 15.28 -41.18 -7.24
C GLU A 387 14.84 -39.71 -7.36
N GLN A 388 14.69 -39.24 -8.61
CA GLN A 388 14.02 -37.98 -8.91
C GLN A 388 12.53 -38.11 -8.59
N LYS A 389 12.03 -37.28 -7.66
CA LYS A 389 10.64 -37.39 -7.16
C LYS A 389 9.72 -36.26 -7.62
N GLY A 390 10.25 -35.21 -8.21
CA GLY A 390 9.43 -34.13 -8.76
C GLY A 390 10.25 -33.15 -9.58
N ARG A 391 9.62 -32.58 -10.61
CA ARG A 391 10.26 -31.71 -11.59
C ARG A 391 9.28 -30.66 -12.08
N ILE A 392 9.78 -29.43 -12.20
CA ILE A 392 9.07 -28.28 -12.72
C ILE A 392 9.90 -27.68 -13.85
N ASP A 393 9.36 -27.74 -15.06
CA ASP A 393 9.96 -27.13 -16.25
C ASP A 393 9.23 -25.85 -16.69
N ASN A 394 8.03 -25.59 -16.15
CA ASN A 394 7.25 -24.38 -16.41
C ASN A 394 6.70 -23.82 -15.08
N PHE A 395 6.97 -22.55 -14.81
CA PHE A 395 6.58 -21.84 -13.58
C PHE A 395 5.26 -21.07 -13.73
N GLU A 396 4.62 -21.12 -14.89
CA GLU A 396 3.29 -20.55 -15.09
C GLU A 396 2.17 -21.40 -14.45
N ASP A 397 2.44 -22.69 -14.21
CA ASP A 397 1.49 -23.63 -13.63
C ASP A 397 1.75 -23.77 -12.12
N LEU A 398 1.02 -22.96 -11.34
CA LEU A 398 1.13 -22.92 -9.87
C LEU A 398 0.74 -24.26 -9.21
N ASP A 399 -0.10 -25.08 -9.86
CA ASP A 399 -0.55 -26.36 -9.31
C ASP A 399 0.61 -27.38 -9.23
N LEU A 400 1.59 -27.29 -10.15
CA LEU A 400 2.80 -28.13 -10.12
C LEU A 400 3.74 -27.75 -8.97
N LEU A 401 3.81 -26.46 -8.63
CA LEU A 401 4.60 -25.96 -7.50
C LEU A 401 4.02 -26.48 -6.18
N ASP A 402 2.70 -26.44 -6.03
CA ASP A 402 2.00 -26.98 -4.87
C ASP A 402 2.11 -28.52 -4.79
N ALA A 403 2.05 -29.22 -5.92
CA ALA A 403 2.27 -30.66 -5.95
C ALA A 403 3.69 -31.03 -5.48
N LEU A 404 4.71 -30.29 -5.95
CA LEU A 404 6.11 -30.48 -5.53
C LEU A 404 6.27 -30.21 -4.03
N ARG A 405 5.63 -29.15 -3.53
CA ARG A 405 5.60 -28.82 -2.11
C ARG A 405 5.01 -29.94 -1.26
N VAL A 406 3.87 -30.49 -1.66
CA VAL A 406 3.23 -31.63 -0.97
C VAL A 406 4.16 -32.85 -0.96
N LEU A 407 4.87 -33.11 -2.06
CA LEU A 407 5.85 -34.20 -2.14
C LEU A 407 7.03 -33.98 -1.18
N SER A 408 7.58 -32.76 -1.12
CA SER A 408 8.66 -32.42 -0.20
C SER A 408 8.26 -32.63 1.25
N VAL A 409 7.05 -32.20 1.63
CA VAL A 409 6.51 -32.43 2.99
C VAL A 409 6.28 -33.93 3.26
N LYS A 410 5.83 -34.71 2.27
CA LYS A 410 5.70 -36.17 2.41
C LYS A 410 7.05 -36.85 2.64
N ILE A 411 8.10 -36.42 1.93
CA ILE A 411 9.46 -36.97 2.09
C ILE A 411 10.02 -36.64 3.46
N VAL A 412 9.82 -35.42 3.97
CA VAL A 412 10.19 -35.05 5.34
C VAL A 412 9.38 -35.85 6.38
N LYS A 413 8.17 -36.28 6.03
CA LYS A 413 7.30 -37.04 6.94
C LYS A 413 7.74 -38.50 7.10
N GLN A 414 8.29 -39.11 6.06
CA GLN A 414 8.88 -40.46 6.04
C GLN A 414 10.24 -40.47 6.73
#